data_AF-A0A2W7BF78-F1
#
_entry.id   AF-A0A2W7BF78-F1
#
_cell.length_a   1.000
_cell.length_b   1.000
_cell.length_c   1.000
_cell.angle_alpha   90.00
_cell.angle_beta   90.00
_cell.angle_gamma   90.00
#
_symmetry.space_group_name_H-M   'P 1'
#
loop_
_entity.id
_entity.type
_entity.pdbx_description
1 polymer ?
#
loop_
_entity_poly.entity_id
_entity_poly.type
_entity_poly.pdbx_seq_one_letter_code
_entity_poly.pdbx_strand_id
1 'polypeptide(L)'
;MESKNQELIKLIDNAIAVSNQIKLEKNADYLNNVINILQNLKTQVVENQLTPSEGVLTLGLSRGVADWVDSLDSPLLKAVGNIEKYYQNNF
;
A
#
# COMPACT_ATOMS: atom_id res chain seq x y z
N MET A 1 -2.82 -4.36 -19.94
CA MET A 1 -3.12 -4.04 -18.54
C MET A 1 -3.91 -2.75 -18.53
N GLU A 2 -5.06 -2.69 -17.85
CA GLU A 2 -5.87 -1.46 -17.82
C GLU A 2 -5.10 -0.31 -17.15
N SER A 3 -5.36 0.93 -17.59
CA SER A 3 -4.70 2.13 -17.06
C SER A 3 -4.84 2.26 -15.54
N LYS A 4 -5.94 1.75 -14.97
CA LYS A 4 -6.19 1.78 -13.52
C LYS A 4 -5.28 0.83 -12.75
N ASN A 5 -5.07 -0.38 -13.26
CA ASN A 5 -4.18 -1.38 -12.65
C ASN A 5 -2.72 -0.91 -12.69
N GLN A 6 -2.29 -0.27 -13.79
CA GLN A 6 -0.94 0.27 -13.91
C GLN A 6 -0.67 1.39 -12.89
N GLU A 7 -1.64 2.27 -12.67
CA GLU A 7 -1.48 3.36 -11.71
C GLU A 7 -1.51 2.85 -10.27
N LEU A 8 -2.39 1.89 -9.96
CA LEU A 8 -2.40 1.23 -8.65
C LEU A 8 -1.06 0.54 -8.37
N ILE A 9 -0.47 -0.14 -9.35
CA ILE A 9 0.85 -0.77 -9.22
C ILE A 9 1.94 0.25 -8.91
N LYS A 10 1.95 1.42 -9.57
CA LYS A 10 2.92 2.48 -9.26
C LYS A 10 2.80 2.99 -7.82
N LEU A 11 1.58 3.14 -7.31
CA LEU A 11 1.34 3.57 -5.94
C LEU A 11 1.86 2.52 -4.94
N ILE A 12 1.63 1.24 -5.24
CA ILE A 12 2.14 0.11 -4.45
C ILE A 12 3.67 0.09 -4.47
N ASP A 13 4.29 0.23 -5.64
CA ASP A 13 5.75 0.24 -5.79
C ASP A 13 6.39 1.40 -5.01
N ASN A 14 5.75 2.58 -5.01
CA ASN A 14 6.19 3.72 -4.20
C ASN A 14 6.11 3.40 -2.70
N ALA A 15 5.01 2.81 -2.21
CA ALA A 15 4.89 2.45 -0.80
C ALA A 15 5.92 1.38 -0.37
N ILE A 16 6.24 0.43 -1.25
CA ILE A 16 7.31 -0.55 -1.01
C ILE A 16 8.67 0.15 -0.93
N ALA A 17 8.98 1.08 -1.83
CA ALA A 17 10.22 1.83 -1.81
C ALA A 17 10.39 2.64 -0.52
N VAL A 18 9.34 3.35 -0.10
CA VAL A 18 9.31 4.09 1.18
C VAL A 18 9.50 3.15 2.38
N SER A 19 8.82 2.00 2.39
CA SER A 19 8.96 1.00 3.45
C SER A 19 10.40 0.47 3.55
N ASN A 20 11.03 0.17 2.41
CA ASN A 20 12.42 -0.29 2.38
C ASN A 20 13.39 0.77 2.88
N GLN A 21 13.18 2.04 2.53
CA GLN A 21 14.01 3.13 3.02
C GLN A 21 13.93 3.27 4.55
N ILE A 22 12.72 3.28 5.11
CA ILE A 22 12.53 3.37 6.56
C ILE A 22 13.12 2.14 7.27
N LYS A 23 12.99 0.95 6.68
CA LYS A 23 13.58 -0.28 7.21
C LYS A 23 15.10 -0.17 7.32
N LEU A 24 15.76 0.37 6.29
CA LEU A 24 17.21 0.60 6.30
C LEU A 24 17.63 1.61 7.37
N GLU A 25 16.83 2.68 7.56
CA GLU A 25 17.14 3.74 8.51
C GLU A 25 16.89 3.33 9.97
N LYS A 26 15.83 2.56 10.24
CA LYS A 26 15.36 2.24 11.60
C LYS A 26 15.56 0.77 12.02
N ASN A 27 16.12 -0.07 11.15
CA ASN A 27 16.23 -1.53 11.34
C ASN A 27 14.92 -2.17 11.82
N ALA A 28 13.81 -1.77 11.19
CA ALA A 28 12.46 -2.04 11.63
C ALA A 28 11.88 -3.31 10.98
N ASP A 29 11.98 -4.45 11.67
CA ASP A 29 11.47 -5.73 11.16
C ASP A 29 9.96 -5.77 10.92
N TYR A 30 9.19 -4.94 11.63
CA TYR A 30 7.74 -4.83 11.41
C TYR A 30 7.39 -4.41 9.97
N LEU A 31 8.29 -3.69 9.28
CA LEU A 31 8.10 -3.27 7.90
C LEU A 31 8.16 -4.43 6.90
N ASN A 32 8.73 -5.58 7.28
CA ASN A 32 8.67 -6.78 6.44
C ASN A 32 7.21 -7.22 6.20
N ASN A 33 6.37 -7.14 7.24
CA ASN A 33 4.97 -7.50 7.11
C ASN A 33 4.23 -6.52 6.18
N VAL A 34 4.50 -5.22 6.29
CA VAL A 34 3.92 -4.20 5.40
C VAL A 34 4.37 -4.42 3.95
N ILE A 35 5.66 -4.67 3.73
CA ILE A 35 6.21 -4.96 2.41
C ILE A 35 5.58 -6.21 1.80
N ASN A 36 5.42 -7.28 2.58
CA ASN A 36 4.78 -8.52 2.11
C ASN A 36 3.31 -8.30 1.74
N ILE A 37 2.56 -7.53 2.52
CA ILE A 37 1.17 -7.17 2.19
C ILE A 37 1.12 -6.38 0.87
N LEU A 38 1.98 -5.38 0.71
CA LEU A 38 2.05 -4.56 -0.52
C LEU A 38 2.45 -5.41 -1.74
N GLN A 39 3.39 -6.35 -1.58
CA GLN A 39 3.78 -7.28 -2.65
C GLN A 39 2.63 -8.22 -3.03
N ASN A 40 1.92 -8.78 -2.05
CA ASN A 40 0.75 -9.63 -2.31
C ASN A 40 -0.35 -8.85 -3.02
N LEU A 41 -0.60 -7.60 -2.61
CA LEU A 41 -1.54 -6.71 -3.28
C LEU A 41 -1.13 -6.46 -4.74
N LYS A 42 0.15 -6.17 -5.00
CA LYS A 42 0.68 -6.02 -6.36
C LYS A 42 0.40 -7.26 -7.21
N THR A 43 0.63 -8.46 -6.67
CA THR A 43 0.34 -9.72 -7.35
C THR A 43 -1.14 -9.84 -7.70
N GLN A 44 -2.04 -9.53 -6.76
CA GLN A 44 -3.49 -9.55 -7.02
C GLN A 44 -3.91 -8.58 -8.14
N VAL A 45 -3.30 -7.38 -8.19
CA VAL A 45 -3.55 -6.41 -9.27
C VAL A 45 -3.02 -6.92 -10.62
N VAL A 46 -1.84 -7.55 -10.62
CA VAL A 46 -1.24 -8.13 -11.84
C VAL A 46 -2.06 -9.29 -12.38
N GLU A 47 -2.58 -10.13 -11.50
CA GLU A 47 -3.38 -11.31 -11.84
C GLU A 47 -4.86 -10.99 -12.09
N ASN A 48 -5.27 -9.71 -11.98
CA ASN A 48 -6.67 -9.26 -12.03
C ASN A 48 -7.58 -10.00 -11.01
N GLN A 49 -7.04 -10.32 -9.84
CA GLN A 49 -7.75 -10.94 -8.72
C GLN A 49 -8.18 -9.92 -7.66
N LEU A 50 -7.86 -8.64 -7.88
CA LEU A 50 -8.29 -7.59 -6.99
C LEU A 50 -9.82 -7.49 -7.01
N THR A 51 -10.44 -7.66 -5.85
CA THR A 51 -11.88 -7.49 -5.71
C THR A 51 -12.24 -6.01 -5.94
N PRO A 52 -13.39 -5.69 -6.55
CA PRO A 52 -13.90 -4.31 -6.61
C PRO A 52 -14.06 -3.74 -5.20
N SER A 53 -13.78 -2.45 -5.01
CA SER A 53 -13.96 -1.82 -3.70
C SER A 53 -15.43 -1.53 -3.40
N GLU A 54 -16.23 -1.37 -4.47
CA GLU A 54 -17.62 -0.88 -4.42
C GLU A 54 -17.77 0.46 -3.66
N GLY A 55 -16.68 1.21 -3.48
CA GLY A 55 -16.63 2.46 -2.73
C GLY A 55 -16.66 2.30 -1.20
N VAL A 56 -16.67 1.07 -0.67
CA VAL A 56 -16.81 0.78 0.77
C VAL A 56 -15.71 -0.11 1.32
N LEU A 57 -15.15 -1.00 0.51
CA LEU A 57 -14.08 -1.89 0.94
C LEU A 57 -12.75 -1.14 0.98
N THR A 58 -12.04 -1.28 2.10
CA THR A 58 -10.66 -0.80 2.28
C THR A 58 -9.72 -2.00 2.25
N LEU A 59 -8.49 -1.78 1.80
CA LEU A 59 -7.41 -2.76 1.86
C LEU A 59 -6.84 -2.92 3.28
N GLY A 60 -7.23 -2.04 4.22
CA GLY A 60 -6.80 -2.05 5.62
C GLY A 60 -5.34 -1.60 5.83
N LEU A 61 -4.69 -1.06 4.80
CA LEU A 61 -3.26 -0.71 4.79
C LEU A 61 -2.97 0.43 5.76
N SER A 62 -3.79 1.49 5.73
CA SER A 62 -3.60 2.66 6.60
C SER A 62 -3.74 2.30 8.08
N ARG A 63 -4.69 1.42 8.44
CA ARG A 63 -4.85 0.93 9.81
C ARG A 63 -3.64 0.09 10.22
N GLY A 64 -3.21 -0.82 9.34
CA GLY A 64 -2.05 -1.68 9.60
C GLY A 64 -0.73 -0.94 9.74
N VAL A 65 -0.59 0.25 9.17
CA VAL A 65 0.61 1.11 9.29
C VAL A 65 0.51 2.11 10.43
N ALA A 66 -0.69 2.64 10.71
CA ALA A 66 -0.91 3.67 11.73
C ALA A 66 -0.39 3.26 13.13
N ASP A 67 -0.51 1.98 13.46
CA ASP A 67 -0.07 1.45 14.77
C ASP A 67 1.46 1.44 14.95
N TRP A 68 2.24 1.61 13.86
CA TRP A 68 3.70 1.47 13.88
C TRP A 68 4.46 2.72 13.47
N VAL A 69 3.76 3.77 13.02
CA VAL A 69 4.39 5.03 12.64
C VAL A 69 4.35 6.03 13.79
N ASP A 70 5.52 6.59 14.10
CA ASP A 70 5.66 7.58 15.19
C ASP A 70 4.91 8.90 14.92
N SER A 71 4.49 9.13 13.68
CA SER A 71 3.85 10.37 13.25
C SER A 71 2.82 10.13 12.14
N LEU A 72 1.71 10.86 12.22
CA LEU A 72 0.69 10.94 11.17
C LEU A 72 1.23 11.53 9.86
N ASP A 73 2.36 12.25 9.94
CA ASP A 73 3.04 12.78 8.76
C ASP A 73 4.02 11.79 8.12
N SER A 74 4.07 10.55 8.62
CA SER A 74 4.94 9.49 8.09
C SER A 74 4.78 9.36 6.58
N PRO A 75 5.89 9.40 5.82
CA PRO A 75 5.88 9.15 4.38
C PRO A 75 5.19 7.83 4.03
N LEU A 76 5.34 6.81 4.88
CA LEU A 76 4.70 5.52 4.70
C LEU A 76 3.18 5.60 4.86
N LEU A 77 2.70 6.30 5.89
CA LEU A 77 1.25 6.46 6.11
C LEU A 77 0.58 7.21 4.94
N LYS A 78 1.25 8.23 4.40
CA LYS A 78 0.82 8.95 3.20
C LYS A 78 0.80 8.04 1.97
N ALA A 79 1.86 7.23 1.77
CA ALA A 79 1.94 6.31 0.65
C ALA A 79 0.82 5.26 0.66
N VAL A 80 0.56 4.62 1.81
CA VAL A 80 -0.54 3.65 1.91
C VAL A 80 -1.92 4.29 1.84
N GLY A 81 -2.10 5.50 2.36
CA GLY A 81 -3.34 6.25 2.23
C GLY A 81 -3.68 6.60 0.77
N ASN A 82 -2.67 6.87 -0.06
CA ASN A 82 -2.87 7.10 -1.49
C ASN A 82 -3.33 5.83 -2.22
N ILE A 83 -2.82 4.66 -1.83
CA ILE A 83 -3.26 3.37 -2.38
C ILE A 83 -4.74 3.13 -2.06
N GLU A 84 -5.13 3.28 -0.79
CA GLU A 84 -6.52 3.12 -0.34
C GLU A 84 -7.47 4.04 -1.08
N LYS A 85 -7.13 5.33 -1.15
CA LYS A 85 -7.93 6.32 -1.85
C LYS A 85 -8.04 5.99 -3.34
N TYR A 86 -6.96 5.54 -3.96
CA TYR A 86 -6.99 5.18 -5.38
C TYR A 86 -7.88 3.96 -5.62
N TYR A 87 -7.72 2.93 -4.80
CA TYR A 87 -8.53 1.71 -4.84
C TYR A 87 -10.02 2.03 -4.74
N GLN A 88 -10.42 2.79 -3.72
CA GLN A 88 -11.82 3.16 -3.49
C GLN A 88 -12.49 3.93 -4.63
N ASN A 89 -11.73 4.72 -5.37
CA ASN A 89 -12.26 5.57 -6.44
C ASN A 89 -12.27 4.90 -7.82
N ASN A 90 -11.51 3.81 -8.01
CA ASN A 90 -11.25 3.25 -9.34
C ASN A 90 -11.69 1.79 -9.50
N PHE A 91 -11.87 1.08 -8.39
CA PHE A 91 -12.32 -0.31 -8.28
C PHE A 91 -13.57 -0.38 -7.43
#